data_AF-A0A3P6FCX6-F1
#
_entry.id   AF-A0A3P6FCX6-F1
#
_cell.length_a   1.000
_cell.length_b   1.000
_cell.length_c   1.000
_cell.angle_alpha   90.00
_cell.angle_beta   90.00
_cell.angle_gamma   90.00
#
_symmetry.space_group_name_H-M   'P 1'
#
loop_
_entity.id
_entity.type
_entity.pdbx_description
1 polymer ?
#
loop_
_entity_poly.entity_id
_entity_poly.type
_entity_poly.pdbx_seq_one_letter_code
_entity_poly.pdbx_strand_id
1 'polypeptide(L)'
;MVSAPVLALVTTHFNVVYRLEHDCVCAMGVAQLFLWARWADVFRHPSNWKLWVVVIASGLAMLLEIYDFPPYGGYFDAHSIWHLATVPLTILWWSFIRDDAEFITSSLLNKSKKKAK
;
A
#
# COMPACT_ATOMS: atom_id res chain seq x y z
N MET A 1 -4.68 -17.21 5.49
CA MET A 1 -4.43 -16.06 4.58
C MET A 1 -3.39 -15.22 5.28
N VAL A 2 -2.14 -15.20 4.80
CA VAL A 2 -1.11 -14.31 5.37
C VAL A 2 -1.55 -12.89 5.06
N SER A 3 -1.68 -12.05 6.10
CA SER A 3 -2.19 -10.70 5.92
C SER A 3 -1.19 -9.91 5.07
N ALA A 4 -1.67 -9.33 3.97
CA ALA A 4 -0.86 -8.52 3.06
C ALA A 4 -0.03 -7.40 3.74
N PRO A 5 -0.43 -6.84 4.91
CA PRO A 5 0.42 -5.95 5.70
C PRO A 5 1.68 -6.62 6.28
N VAL A 6 1.62 -7.90 6.67
CA VAL A 6 2.78 -8.64 7.19
C VAL A 6 3.75 -8.95 6.05
N LEU A 7 3.23 -9.29 4.87
CA LEU A 7 4.07 -9.44 3.68
C LEU A 7 4.79 -8.11 3.37
N ALA A 8 4.05 -7.00 3.34
CA ALA A 8 4.59 -5.66 3.11
C ALA A 8 5.77 -5.34 4.05
N LEU A 9 5.57 -5.57 5.36
CA LEU A 9 6.56 -5.27 6.39
C LEU A 9 7.83 -6.12 6.24
N VAL A 10 7.68 -7.42 5.96
CA VAL A 10 8.79 -8.36 5.77
C VAL A 10 9.60 -7.99 4.52
N THR A 11 8.93 -7.63 3.44
CA THR A 11 9.55 -7.19 2.18
C THR A 11 10.40 -5.93 2.39
N THR A 12 9.90 -4.93 3.14
CA THR A 12 10.66 -3.70 3.43
C THR A 12 11.86 -3.96 4.36
N HIS A 13 11.70 -4.81 5.37
CA HIS A 13 12.78 -5.16 6.30
C HIS A 13 13.90 -5.97 5.62
N PHE A 14 13.55 -6.85 4.67
CA PHE A 14 14.53 -7.59 3.88
C PHE A 14 15.42 -6.65 3.05
N ASN A 15 14.85 -5.62 2.42
CA ASN A 15 15.60 -4.66 1.59
C ASN A 15 16.68 -3.89 2.36
N VAL A 16 16.40 -3.53 3.61
CA VAL A 16 17.35 -2.77 4.46
C VAL A 16 18.53 -3.63 4.92
N VAL A 17 18.30 -4.93 5.17
CA VAL A 17 19.32 -5.85 5.71
C VAL A 17 20.33 -6.31 4.65
N TYR A 18 19.90 -6.49 3.41
CA TYR A 18 20.72 -7.14 2.38
C TYR A 18 21.43 -6.20 1.41
N ARG A 19 21.32 -4.86 1.56
CA ARG A 19 21.88 -3.86 0.62
C ARG A 19 21.60 -4.26 -0.84
N LEU A 20 20.34 -4.62 -1.10
CA LEU A 20 19.91 -5.00 -2.44
C LEU A 20 20.13 -3.83 -3.39
N GLU A 21 20.60 -4.15 -4.61
CA GLU A 21 20.77 -3.16 -5.66
C GLU A 21 19.44 -2.44 -5.92
N HIS A 22 19.53 -1.18 -6.36
CA HIS A 22 18.37 -0.31 -6.59
C HIS A 22 17.26 -0.99 -7.42
N ASP A 23 17.66 -1.82 -8.39
CA ASP A 23 16.76 -2.59 -9.26
C ASP A 23 15.91 -3.62 -8.50
N CYS A 24 16.47 -4.27 -7.48
CA CYS A 24 15.73 -5.23 -6.65
C CYS A 24 14.66 -4.55 -5.79
N VAL A 25 14.95 -3.35 -5.28
CA VAL A 25 14.01 -2.56 -4.49
C VAL A 25 12.83 -2.12 -5.36
N CYS A 26 13.11 -1.63 -6.57
CA CYS A 26 12.08 -1.29 -7.56
C CYS A 26 11.23 -2.50 -7.93
N ALA A 27 11.84 -3.66 -8.20
CA ALA A 27 11.11 -4.88 -8.54
C ALA A 27 10.17 -5.33 -7.42
N MET A 28 10.61 -5.24 -6.15
CA MET A 28 9.79 -5.57 -4.99
C MET A 28 8.64 -4.57 -4.79
N GLY A 29 8.89 -3.28 -5.02
CA GLY A 29 7.84 -2.24 -5.00
C GLY A 29 6.77 -2.49 -6.07
N VAL A 30 7.18 -2.83 -7.29
CA VAL A 30 6.27 -3.18 -8.39
C VAL A 30 5.46 -4.43 -8.04
N ALA A 31 6.10 -5.50 -7.56
CA ALA A 31 5.41 -6.72 -7.16
C ALA A 31 4.37 -6.46 -6.05
N GLN A 32 4.73 -5.65 -5.07
CA GLN A 32 3.84 -5.21 -3.99
C GLN A 32 2.59 -4.50 -4.54
N LEU A 33 2.75 -3.55 -5.47
CA LEU A 33 1.61 -2.84 -6.09
C LEU A 33 0.70 -3.80 -6.87
N PHE A 34 1.26 -4.74 -7.62
CA PHE A 34 0.49 -5.74 -8.35
C PHE A 34 -0.33 -6.63 -7.43
N LEU A 35 0.25 -7.08 -6.31
CA LEU A 35 -0.47 -7.89 -5.31
C LEU A 35 -1.67 -7.13 -4.74
N TRP A 36 -1.50 -5.85 -4.41
CA TRP A 36 -2.59 -5.02 -3.88
C TRP A 36 -3.66 -4.71 -4.92
N ALA A 37 -3.27 -4.42 -6.17
CA ALA A 37 -4.21 -4.24 -7.27
C ALA A 37 -5.05 -5.51 -7.50
N ARG A 38 -4.38 -6.67 -7.52
CA ARG A 38 -5.06 -7.96 -7.69
C ARG A 38 -5.99 -8.25 -6.53
N TRP A 39 -5.59 -7.97 -5.30
CA TRP A 39 -6.46 -8.12 -4.14
C TRP A 39 -7.71 -7.23 -4.24
N ALA A 40 -7.53 -5.95 -4.64
CA ALA A 40 -8.62 -4.99 -4.78
C ALA A 40 -9.67 -5.44 -5.81
N ASP A 41 -9.21 -6.04 -6.90
CA ASP A 41 -10.04 -6.59 -7.96
C ASP A 41 -10.80 -7.85 -7.53
N VAL A 42 -10.14 -8.78 -6.83
CA VAL A 42 -10.73 -10.06 -6.40
C VAL A 42 -11.72 -9.89 -5.26
N PHE A 43 -11.34 -9.21 -4.18
CA PHE A 43 -12.11 -9.22 -2.93
C PHE A 43 -13.25 -8.19 -2.91
N ARG A 44 -13.25 -7.21 -3.82
CA ARG A 44 -14.30 -6.19 -4.00
C ARG A 44 -14.85 -5.64 -2.67
N HIS A 45 -13.94 -5.38 -1.72
CA HIS A 45 -14.28 -4.85 -0.41
C HIS A 45 -15.07 -3.52 -0.55
N PRO A 46 -16.05 -3.20 0.33
CA PRO A 46 -16.82 -1.96 0.25
C PRO A 46 -15.96 -0.69 0.20
N SER A 47 -14.79 -0.72 0.86
CA SER A 47 -13.80 0.37 0.87
C SER A 47 -12.67 0.20 -0.16
N ASN A 48 -12.86 -0.60 -1.22
CA ASN A 48 -11.83 -0.86 -2.24
C ASN A 48 -11.34 0.40 -2.98
N TRP A 49 -12.15 1.46 -3.04
CA TRP A 49 -11.75 2.72 -3.67
C TRP A 49 -10.52 3.32 -2.98
N LYS A 50 -10.42 3.22 -1.64
CA LYS A 50 -9.27 3.70 -0.87
C LYS A 50 -8.00 2.96 -1.28
N LEU A 51 -8.13 1.64 -1.46
CA LEU A 51 -7.04 0.78 -1.88
C LEU A 51 -6.58 1.11 -3.31
N TRP A 52 -7.51 1.34 -4.24
CA TRP A 52 -7.18 1.75 -5.62
C TRP A 52 -6.46 3.10 -5.66
N VAL A 53 -6.91 4.08 -4.87
CA VAL A 53 -6.20 5.37 -4.73
C VAL A 53 -4.78 5.15 -4.21
N VAL A 54 -4.60 4.27 -3.21
CA VAL A 54 -3.26 3.95 -2.68
C VAL A 54 -2.37 3.29 -3.72
N VAL A 55 -2.87 2.32 -4.50
CA VAL A 55 -2.09 1.64 -5.54
C VAL A 55 -1.66 2.63 -6.63
N ILE A 56 -2.59 3.43 -7.16
CA ILE A 56 -2.30 4.36 -8.26
C ILE A 56 -1.34 5.45 -7.80
N ALA A 57 -1.62 6.10 -6.65
CA ALA A 57 -0.77 7.19 -6.17
C ALA A 57 0.61 6.69 -5.72
N SER A 58 0.72 5.49 -5.15
CA SER A 58 2.03 4.88 -4.84
C SER A 58 2.82 4.59 -6.12
N GLY A 59 2.15 4.13 -7.19
CA GLY A 59 2.76 3.95 -8.50
C GLY A 59 3.29 5.26 -9.08
N LEU A 60 2.51 6.35 -8.99
CA LEU A 60 2.95 7.68 -9.41
C LEU A 60 4.12 8.22 -8.57
N ALA A 61 4.09 8.01 -7.26
CA ALA A 61 5.20 8.39 -6.37
C ALA A 61 6.49 7.65 -6.73
N MET A 62 6.41 6.35 -7.02
CA MET A 62 7.57 5.57 -7.47
C MET A 62 8.13 6.06 -8.82
N LEU A 63 7.26 6.50 -9.74
CA LEU A 63 7.71 7.11 -11.01
C LEU A 63 8.43 8.45 -10.79
N LEU A 64 7.97 9.26 -9.84
CA LEU A 64 8.65 10.51 -9.48
C LEU A 64 10.06 10.23 -8.94
N GLU A 65 10.21 9.21 -8.10
CA GLU A 65 11.51 8.81 -7.56
C GLU A 65 12.46 8.26 -8.63
N ILE A 66 11.95 7.52 -9.63
CA ILE A 66 12.76 7.06 -10.77
C ILE A 66 13.18 8.22 -11.68
N TYR A 67 12.31 9.23 -11.85
CA TYR A 67 12.62 10.39 -12.69
C TYR A 67 13.70 11.30 -12.09
N ASP A 68 13.85 11.29 -10.76
CA ASP A 68 14.93 11.93 -9.98
C ASP A 68 15.38 13.30 -10.51
N PHE A 69 14.43 14.22 -10.67
CA PHE A 69 14.72 15.54 -11.21
C PHE A 69 15.32 16.46 -10.13
N PRO A 70 16.30 17.30 -10.51
CA PRO A 70 16.93 18.25 -9.59
C PRO A 70 15.93 19.33 -9.15
N PRO A 71 16.13 19.96 -7.97
CA PRO A 71 15.17 20.91 -7.40
C PRO A 71 14.83 22.05 -8.36
N TYR A 72 13.54 22.17 -8.69
CA TYR A 72 13.04 23.23 -9.54
C TYR A 72 13.04 24.56 -8.78
N GLY A 73 13.88 25.50 -9.22
CA GLY A 73 14.03 26.82 -8.58
C GLY A 73 14.55 26.78 -7.14
N GLY A 74 15.07 25.64 -6.66
CA GLY A 74 15.54 25.46 -5.28
C GLY A 74 14.45 25.17 -4.25
N TYR A 75 13.18 24.96 -4.66
CA TYR A 75 12.05 24.80 -3.73
C TYR A 75 11.56 23.36 -3.60
N PHE A 76 11.41 22.64 -4.71
CA PHE A 76 10.90 21.26 -4.71
C PHE A 76 11.61 20.42 -5.78
N ASP A 77 11.99 19.23 -5.39
CA ASP A 77 12.60 18.15 -6.19
C ASP A 77 11.67 16.92 -6.21
N ALA A 78 12.07 15.87 -6.92
CA ALA A 78 11.34 14.61 -6.94
C ALA A 78 11.06 14.05 -5.54
N HIS A 79 12.07 14.14 -4.66
CA HIS A 79 12.04 13.54 -3.34
C HIS A 79 11.08 14.26 -2.37
N SER A 80 11.03 15.59 -2.39
CA SER A 80 10.09 16.39 -1.58
C SER A 80 8.64 16.20 -2.02
N ILE A 81 8.38 16.10 -3.34
CA ILE A 81 7.03 15.77 -3.84
C ILE A 81 6.63 14.35 -3.44
N TRP A 82 7.57 13.41 -3.47
CA TRP A 82 7.36 12.05 -2.97
C TRP A 82 6.91 12.07 -1.50
N HIS A 83 7.63 12.77 -0.62
CA HIS A 83 7.26 12.88 0.81
C HIS A 83 5.88 13.52 0.99
N LEU A 84 5.58 14.56 0.22
CA LEU A 84 4.27 15.22 0.25
C LEU A 84 3.13 14.27 -0.14
N ALA A 85 3.37 13.39 -1.12
CA ALA A 85 2.38 12.43 -1.58
C ALA A 85 2.18 11.26 -0.61
N THR A 86 3.25 10.75 0.02
CA THR A 86 3.18 9.54 0.85
C THR A 86 2.51 9.76 2.22
N VAL A 87 2.56 10.97 2.77
CA VAL A 87 1.89 11.30 4.05
C VAL A 87 0.36 11.10 4.01
N PRO A 88 -0.40 11.80 3.14
CA PRO A 88 -1.85 11.60 3.06
C PRO A 88 -2.20 10.18 2.60
N LEU A 89 -1.33 9.55 1.80
CA LEU A 89 -1.53 8.18 1.35
C LEU A 89 -1.48 7.18 2.50
N THR A 90 -0.55 7.38 3.43
CA THR A 90 -0.43 6.57 4.65
C THR A 90 -1.66 6.68 5.53
N ILE A 91 -2.24 7.88 5.65
CA ILE A 91 -3.49 8.09 6.40
C ILE A 91 -4.65 7.33 5.74
N LEU A 92 -4.76 7.42 4.41
CA LEU A 92 -5.79 6.70 3.64
C LEU A 92 -5.63 5.18 3.77
N TRP A 93 -4.39 4.69 3.74
CA TRP A 93 -4.04 3.30 3.93
C TRP A 93 -4.50 2.75 5.28
N TRP A 94 -4.20 3.48 6.37
CA TRP A 94 -4.66 3.10 7.71
C TRP A 94 -6.18 3.14 7.84
N SER A 95 -6.85 4.09 7.18
CA SER A 95 -8.30 4.09 7.12
C SER A 95 -8.84 2.84 6.41
N PHE A 96 -8.21 2.38 5.33
CA PHE A 96 -8.64 1.16 4.65
C PHE A 96 -8.46 -0.08 5.55
N ILE A 97 -7.32 -0.21 6.23
CA ILE A 97 -7.05 -1.33 7.15
C ILE A 97 -8.10 -1.38 8.27
N ARG A 98 -8.46 -0.23 8.84
CA ARG A 98 -9.51 -0.16 9.87
C ARG A 98 -10.84 -0.67 9.32
N ASP A 99 -11.25 -0.19 8.15
CA ASP A 99 -12.51 -0.61 7.53
C ASP A 99 -12.54 -2.13 7.25
N ASP A 100 -11.42 -2.69 6.77
CA ASP A 100 -11.27 -4.14 6.52
C ASP A 100 -11.39 -4.96 7.82
N ALA A 101 -10.75 -4.49 8.89
CA ALA A 101 -10.86 -5.12 10.20
C ALA A 101 -12.30 -5.13 10.73
N GLU A 102 -13.01 -3.99 10.64
CA GLU A 102 -14.42 -3.88 11.03
C GLU A 102 -15.34 -4.80 10.21
N PHE A 103 -15.10 -4.88 8.90
CA PHE A 103 -15.83 -5.76 7.99
C PHE A 103 -15.63 -7.24 8.36
N ILE A 104 -14.40 -7.67 8.58
CA ILE A 104 -14.09 -9.05 8.98
C ILE A 104 -14.75 -9.36 10.32
N THR A 105 -14.58 -8.51 11.34
CA THR A 105 -15.18 -8.74 12.67
C THR A 105 -16.70 -8.85 12.62
N SER A 106 -17.37 -7.94 11.92
CA SER A 106 -18.84 -7.98 11.79
C SER A 106 -19.32 -9.25 11.06
N SER A 107 -18.61 -9.69 10.02
CA SER A 107 -18.94 -10.92 9.29
C SER A 107 -18.85 -12.17 10.18
N LEU A 108 -17.83 -12.26 11.03
CA LEU A 108 -17.61 -13.37 11.95
C LEU A 108 -18.67 -13.40 13.07
N LEU A 109 -19.01 -12.24 13.64
CA LEU A 109 -20.05 -12.12 14.65
C LEU A 109 -21.42 -12.55 14.10
N ASN A 110 -21.76 -12.11 12.89
CA ASN A 110 -23.01 -12.50 12.23
C ASN A 110 -23.07 -14.01 11.94
N LYS A 111 -21.94 -14.61 11.55
CA LYS A 111 -21.84 -16.06 11.34
C LYS A 111 -22.01 -16.85 12.63
N SER A 112 -21.45 -16.37 13.74
CA SER A 112 -21.60 -16.97 15.07
C SER A 112 -23.07 -16.94 15.54
N LYS A 113 -23.73 -15.78 15.43
CA LYS A 113 -25.16 -15.63 15.78
C LYS A 113 -26.07 -16.57 14.98
N LYS A 114 -25.80 -16.76 13.69
CA LYS A 114 -26.56 -17.70 12.85
C LYS A 114 -26.36 -19.16 13.24
N LYS A 115 -25.20 -19.54 13.79
CA LYS A 115 -24.91 -20.93 14.22
C LYS A 115 -25.53 -21.26 15.59
N ALA A 116 -25.77 -20.25 16.42
CA ALA A 116 -26.36 -20.41 17.75
C ALA A 116 -27.91 -20.45 17.75
N LYS A 117 -28.54 -20.23 16.59
CA LYS A 117 -29.99 -20.32 16.37
C LYS A 117 -30.30 -21.60 15.61
#